data_AF-A0A3C1VD95-F1
#
_entry.id   AF-A0A3C1VD95-F1
#
_cell.length_a   1.000
_cell.length_b   1.000
_cell.length_c   1.000
_cell.angle_alpha   90.00
_cell.angle_beta   90.00
_cell.angle_gamma   90.00
#
_symmetry.space_group_name_H-M   'P 1'
#
loop_
_entity.id
_entity.type
_entity.pdbx_description
1 polymer ?
#
loop_
_entity_poly.entity_id
_entity_poly.type
_entity_poly.pdbx_seq_one_letter_code
_entity_poly.pdbx_strand_id
1 'polypeptide(L)' 'MTEIKLKKGEPVERALRRLKKKVDREGTLKVVRARRQFEKPSAVRRRKEKVARFSAMLAARHADD' A
#
# COMPACT_ATOMS: atom_id res chain seq x y z
N MET A 1 12.08 0.14 9.06
CA MET A 1 12.38 1.59 8.91
C MET A 1 12.87 1.79 7.49
N THR A 2 12.09 2.47 6.64
CA THR A 2 12.41 2.62 5.22
C THR A 2 13.54 3.62 5.00
N GLU A 3 14.70 3.12 4.56
CA GLU A 3 15.85 3.95 4.21
C GLU A 3 16.13 3.93 2.70
N ILE A 4 16.68 5.04 2.20
CA ILE A 4 17.17 5.19 0.83
C ILE A 4 18.59 5.71 0.85
N LYS A 5 19.49 4.96 0.22
CA LYS A 5 20.87 5.37 -0.01
C LYS A 5 20.93 6.23 -1.27
N LEU A 6 21.37 7.47 -1.11
CA LEU A 6 21.59 8.42 -2.20
C LEU A 6 22.98 8.19 -2.81
N LYS A 7 23.08 8.23 -4.14
CA LYS A 7 24.39 8.24 -4.82
C LYS A 7 24.79 9.69 -5.13
N LYS A 8 26.09 10.01 -5.10
CA LYS A 8 26.60 11.33 -5.50
C LYS A 8 26.23 11.58 -6.97
N GLY A 9 25.54 12.69 -7.24
CA GLY A 9 25.02 13.05 -8.58
C GLY A 9 23.57 12.68 -8.85
N GLU A 10 22.84 12.10 -7.89
CA GLU A 10 21.40 11.86 -8.06
C GLU A 10 20.57 13.12 -7.76
N PRO A 11 19.62 13.51 -8.65
CA PRO A 11 18.70 14.61 -8.36
C PRO A 11 17.78 14.26 -7.19
N VAL A 12 17.63 15.22 -6.26
CA VAL A 12 16.87 15.06 -5.02
C VAL A 12 15.43 14.59 -5.26
N GLU A 13 14.77 15.07 -6.33
CA GLU A 13 13.41 14.65 -6.68
C GLU A 13 13.28 13.15 -6.96
N ARG A 14 14.28 12.54 -7.60
CA ARG A 14 14.26 11.10 -7.92
C ARG A 14 14.36 10.26 -6.65
N ALA A 15 15.15 10.71 -5.69
CA ALA A 15 15.24 10.09 -4.39
C ALA A 15 13.93 10.18 -3.61
N LEU A 16 13.30 11.36 -3.59
CA LEU A 16 11.99 11.56 -2.95
C LEU A 16 10.91 10.67 -3.57
N ARG A 17 10.89 10.52 -4.89
CA ARG A 17 9.95 9.62 -5.58
C ARG A 17 10.15 8.16 -5.19
N ARG A 18 11.40 7.71 -5.06
CA ARG A 18 11.71 6.35 -4.58
C ARG A 18 11.30 6.17 -3.13
N LEU A 19 11.47 7.20 -2.29
CA LEU A 19 11.10 7.16 -0.88
C LEU A 19 9.59 6.99 -0.75
N LYS A 20 8.83 7.84 -1.44
CA LYS A 20 7.37 7.74 -1.51
C LYS A 20 6.93 6.34 -1.94
N LYS A 21 7.49 5.80 -3.03
CA LYS A 21 7.14 4.45 -3.51
C LYS A 21 7.46 3.34 -2.50
N LYS A 22 8.58 3.45 -1.76
CA LYS A 22 8.91 2.49 -0.68
C LYS A 22 7.94 2.60 0.50
N VAL A 23 7.62 3.81 0.95
CA VAL A 23 6.67 4.06 2.05
C VAL A 23 5.28 3.57 1.68
N ASP A 24 4.83 3.82 0.45
CA ASP A 24 3.55 3.34 -0.06
C ASP A 24 3.51 1.80 -0.13
N ARG A 25 4.63 1.16 -0.51
CA ARG A 25 4.75 -0.30 -0.54
C ARG A 25 4.77 -0.93 0.85
N GLU A 26 5.46 -0.32 1.81
CA GLU A 26 5.44 -0.76 3.21
C GLU A 26 4.03 -0.63 3.82
N GLY A 27 3.22 0.29 3.29
CA GLY A 27 1.83 0.45 3.73
C GLY A 27 1.71 1.06 5.13
N THR A 28 2.80 1.58 5.69
CA THR A 28 2.89 2.14 7.04
C THR A 28 1.82 3.21 7.29
N LEU A 29 1.62 4.12 6.33
CA LEU A 29 0.56 5.13 6.40
C LEU A 29 -0.85 4.53 6.43
N LYS A 30 -1.08 3.44 5.72
CA LYS A 30 -2.37 2.73 5.70
C LYS A 30 -2.64 2.08 7.06
N VAL A 31 -1.63 1.49 7.68
CA VAL A 31 -1.72 0.87 9.01
C VAL A 31 -2.00 1.92 10.09
N VAL A 32 -1.27 3.05 10.08
CA VAL A 32 -1.48 4.14 11.04
C VAL A 32 -2.91 4.70 10.91
N ARG A 33 -3.38 4.95 9.68
CA ARG A 33 -4.75 5.43 9.45
C ARG A 33 -5.80 4.43 9.92
N ALA A 34 -5.59 3.13 9.70
CA ALA A 34 -6.51 2.09 10.14
C ALA A 34 -6.55 1.95 11.68
N ARG A 35 -5.43 2.22 12.36
CA ARG A 35 -5.32 2.13 13.83
C ARG A 35 -5.74 3.41 14.56
N ARG A 36 -6.02 4.50 13.84
CA ARG A 36 -6.42 5.80 14.44
C ARG A 36 -7.72 5.71 15.25
N GLN A 37 -8.61 4.80 14.87
CA GLN A 37 -9.89 4.58 15.54
C GLN A 37 -10.12 3.10 15.77
N PHE A 38 -10.90 2.77 16.80
CA PHE A 38 -11.31 1.40 17.04
C PHE A 38 -12.30 0.95 15.95
N GLU A 39 -12.01 -0.17 15.32
CA GLU A 39 -12.88 -0.81 14.34
C GLU A 39 -13.31 -2.18 14.86
N LYS A 40 -14.61 -2.43 14.89
CA LYS A 40 -15.14 -3.72 15.35
C LYS A 40 -14.56 -4.87 14.52
N PRO A 41 -14.25 -6.05 15.11
CA PRO A 41 -13.69 -7.19 14.38
C PRO A 41 -14.51 -7.61 13.15
N SER A 42 -15.84 -7.50 13.23
CA SER A 42 -16.76 -7.78 12.13
C SER A 42 -16.62 -6.80 10.96
N ALA A 43 -16.37 -5.51 11.23
CA ALA A 43 -16.13 -4.50 10.20
C ALA A 43 -14.78 -4.73 9.49
N VAL A 44 -13.74 -5.09 10.25
CA VAL A 44 -12.43 -5.48 9.71
C VAL A 44 -12.58 -6.67 8.75
N ARG A 45 -13.33 -7.72 9.16
CA ARG A 45 -13.58 -8.91 8.34
C ARG A 45 -14.31 -8.55 7.05
N ARG A 46 -15.40 -7.77 7.15
CA ARG A 46 -16.18 -7.31 5.98
C ARG A 46 -15.33 -6.52 4.99
N ARG A 47 -14.46 -5.62 5.47
CA ARG A 47 -13.54 -4.87 4.59
C ARG A 47 -12.56 -5.80 3.86
N LYS A 48 -11.98 -6.78 4.55
CA LYS A 48 -11.07 -7.75 3.95
C LYS A 48 -11.76 -8.56 2.84
N GLU A 49 -12.96 -9.08 3.12
CA GLU A 49 -13.76 -9.82 2.13
C GLU A 49 -14.09 -8.98 0.90
N LYS A 50 -14.51 -7.72 1.09
CA LYS A 50 -14.81 -6.81 -0.02
C LYS A 50 -13.60 -6.58 -0.92
N VAL A 51 -12.42 -6.36 -0.34
CA VAL A 51 -11.17 -6.18 -1.10
C VAL A 51 -10.80 -7.47 -1.84
N ALA A 52 -10.89 -8.63 -1.19
CA ALA A 52 -10.56 -9.92 -1.79
C ALA A 52 -11.48 -10.24 -2.98
N ARG A 53 -12.78 -10.02 -2.85
CA ARG A 53 -13.76 -10.19 -3.94
C ARG A 53 -13.44 -9.28 -5.12
N PHE A 54 -13.12 -8.02 -4.85
CA PHE A 54 -12.77 -7.07 -5.90
C PHE A 54 -11.47 -7.45 -6.62
N SER A 55 -10.44 -7.87 -5.88
CA SER A 55 -9.19 -8.33 -6.50
C SER A 55 -9.38 -9.61 -7.32
N ALA A 56 -10.22 -10.54 -6.86
CA ALA A 56 -10.52 -11.77 -7.59
C ALA A 56 -11.29 -11.47 -8.89
N MET A 57 -12.25 -10.53 -8.85
CA MET A 57 -12.97 -10.07 -10.04
C MET A 57 -12.01 -9.46 -11.08
N LEU A 58 -11.08 -8.60 -10.65
CA LEU A 58 -10.09 -8.01 -11.56
C LEU A 58 -9.15 -9.06 -12.15
N ALA A 59 -8.68 -10.01 -11.33
CA ALA A 59 -7.80 -11.08 -11.80
C ALA A 59 -8.50 -11.98 -12.83
N ALA A 60 -9.76 -12.34 -12.60
CA ALA A 60 -10.56 -13.12 -13.55
C ALA A 60 -10.77 -12.34 -14.86
N ARG A 61 -11.01 -11.03 -14.80
CA ARG A 61 -11.19 -10.19 -16.00
C ARG A 61 -9.94 -10.13 -16.88
N HIS A 62 -8.76 -10.13 -16.27
CA HIS A 62 -7.47 -10.04 -16.98
C HIS A 62 -6.82 -11.40 -17.25
N ALA A 63 -7.52 -12.51 -16.99
CA ALA A 63 -7.04 -13.85 -17.28
C ALA A 63 -7.32 -14.28 -18.73
N ASP A 64 -8.28 -13.62 -19.39
CA ASP A 64 -8.72 -13.92 -20.75
C ASP A 64 -8.11 -12.97 -21.82
N ASP A 65 -7.29 -11.98 -21.41
CA ASP A 65 -6.51 -11.07 -22.27
C ASP A 65 -5.05 -11.57 -22.44
#